data_AF-A0A1C5F679-F1
#
_entry.id   AF-A0A1C5F679-F1
#
_cell.length_a   1.000
_cell.length_b   1.000
_cell.length_c   1.000
_cell.angle_alpha   90.00
_cell.angle_beta   90.00
_cell.angle_gamma   90.00
#
_symmetry.space_group_name_H-M   'P 1'
#
loop_
_entity.id
_entity.type
_entity.pdbx_description
1 polymer ?
#
loop_
_entity_poly.entity_id
_entity_poly.type
_entity_poly.pdbx_seq_one_letter_code
_entity_poly.pdbx_strand_id
1 'polypeptide(L)'
;MTIKRFSPLGAVSGRVRLLAVASGLVTAVALAAPTAIAAPEPAPAKATAAQLADASTAIRGADIAGTAWYTDKASGKVVVTVDSTVSATEIAEIKNSVGDTAVTIKHTPGKFNKLIAGGEAITTGGSRCSPGFK
;
A
#
# COMPACT_ATOMS: atom_id res chain seq x y z
N MET A 1 28.76 71.81 59.88
CA MET A 1 28.99 72.01 58.44
C MET A 1 29.23 70.65 57.79
N THR A 2 28.50 70.37 56.69
CA THR A 2 28.89 69.47 55.57
C THR A 2 28.66 67.94 55.66
N ILE A 3 27.48 67.50 55.18
CA ILE A 3 27.15 66.60 54.03
C ILE A 3 28.30 65.63 53.57
N LYS A 4 28.17 64.30 53.32
CA LYS A 4 27.23 63.53 52.45
C LYS A 4 27.37 61.99 52.65
N ARG A 5 26.21 61.31 52.66
CA ARG A 5 25.80 59.97 52.12
C ARG A 5 26.85 58.93 51.70
N PHE A 6 26.57 57.65 51.96
CA PHE A 6 26.33 56.59 50.94
C PHE A 6 25.91 55.25 51.60
N SER A 7 24.73 54.75 51.27
CA SER A 7 24.32 53.32 51.31
C SER A 7 23.90 52.96 49.87
N PRO A 8 23.75 51.70 49.42
CA PRO A 8 23.55 50.44 50.16
C PRO A 8 24.26 49.22 49.50
N LEU A 9 23.81 48.00 49.88
CA LEU A 9 23.83 46.66 49.22
C LEU A 9 24.16 45.65 50.35
N GLY A 10 23.20 45.00 51.01
CA GLY A 10 22.21 44.08 50.46
C GLY A 10 22.91 42.77 50.06
N ALA A 11 22.61 41.58 50.58
CA ALA A 11 21.56 41.09 51.46
C ALA A 11 21.88 39.62 51.83
N VAL A 12 21.03 39.04 52.70
CA VAL A 12 20.81 37.59 52.89
C VAL A 12 21.86 36.89 53.78
N SER A 13 21.67 36.88 55.11
CA SER A 13 20.82 35.92 55.84
C SER A 13 21.25 34.48 55.54
N GLY A 14 21.82 33.68 56.44
CA GLY A 14 21.60 33.61 57.87
C GLY A 14 21.44 32.13 58.22
N ARG A 15 22.33 31.63 59.09
CA ARG A 15 22.15 30.46 59.96
C ARG A 15 22.10 29.09 59.25
N VAL A 16 23.21 28.36 59.24
CA VAL A 16 23.58 27.33 60.25
C VAL A 16 22.54 26.20 60.33
N ARG A 17 23.03 24.97 60.11
CA ARG A 17 22.62 23.65 60.67
C ARG A 17 22.50 22.61 59.54
N LEU A 18 23.48 21.72 59.42
CA LEU A 18 23.61 20.40 60.08
C LEU A 18 23.07 19.28 59.19
N LEU A 19 23.91 18.26 59.05
CA LEU A 19 23.76 17.04 58.26
C LEU A 19 22.43 16.33 58.50
N ALA A 20 21.80 15.84 57.42
CA ALA A 20 20.87 14.73 57.46
C ALA A 20 20.87 14.01 56.10
N VAL A 21 21.54 12.86 56.06
CA VAL A 21 21.45 11.88 54.97
C VAL A 21 20.07 11.25 55.05
N ALA A 22 19.27 11.41 53.99
CA ALA A 22 17.97 10.76 53.85
C ALA A 22 17.96 9.95 52.55
N SER A 23 18.26 8.66 52.66
CA SER A 23 18.02 7.68 51.59
C SER A 23 16.52 7.42 51.53
N GLY A 24 15.83 8.13 50.64
CA GLY A 24 14.39 7.98 50.39
C GLY A 24 14.10 6.94 49.31
N LEU A 25 13.39 5.89 49.70
CA LEU A 25 12.85 4.79 48.90
C LEU A 25 12.10 5.29 47.65
N VAL A 26 12.48 4.87 46.44
CA VAL A 26 11.71 5.13 45.21
C VAL A 26 10.67 4.02 45.01
N THR A 27 9.40 4.33 45.19
CA THR A 27 8.29 3.46 44.81
C THR A 27 8.04 3.56 43.30
N ALA A 28 8.49 2.57 42.53
CA ALA A 28 8.13 2.44 41.12
C ALA A 28 6.73 1.83 40.99
N VAL A 29 5.70 2.66 40.80
CA VAL A 29 4.41 2.18 40.28
C VAL A 29 4.59 1.96 38.78
N ALA A 30 4.94 0.73 38.40
CA ALA A 30 4.95 0.34 37.00
C ALA A 30 3.49 0.28 36.53
N LEU A 31 3.13 1.17 35.61
CA LEU A 31 1.86 1.21 34.91
C LEU A 31 1.52 -0.20 34.38
N ALA A 32 0.50 -0.83 34.93
CA ALA A 32 -0.26 -1.85 34.23
C ALA A 32 -1.14 -1.16 33.18
N ALA A 33 -0.51 -0.57 32.17
CA ALA A 33 -1.22 -0.22 30.95
C ALA A 33 -1.55 -1.55 30.25
N PRO A 34 -2.79 -1.81 29.81
CA PRO A 34 -3.04 -2.94 28.91
C PRO A 34 -2.20 -2.70 27.67
N THR A 35 -1.16 -3.52 27.49
CA THR A 35 -0.46 -3.58 26.21
C THR A 35 -1.45 -4.17 25.22
N ALA A 36 -2.05 -3.32 24.41
CA ALA A 36 -2.86 -3.76 23.28
C ALA A 36 -1.92 -4.48 22.31
N ILE A 37 -1.80 -5.79 22.47
CA ILE A 37 -1.20 -6.65 21.46
C ILE A 37 -2.24 -6.73 20.36
N ALA A 38 -2.02 -5.98 19.28
CA ALA A 38 -2.77 -6.17 18.04
C ALA A 38 -2.50 -7.62 17.59
N ALA A 39 -3.49 -8.50 17.75
CA ALA A 39 -3.44 -9.81 17.12
C ALA A 39 -3.28 -9.60 15.60
N PRO A 40 -2.46 -10.39 14.90
CA PRO A 40 -2.36 -10.28 13.45
C PRO A 40 -3.75 -10.37 12.84
N GLU A 41 -4.17 -9.31 12.15
CA GLU A 41 -5.44 -9.33 11.43
C GLU A 41 -5.38 -10.46 10.40
N PRO A 42 -6.42 -11.32 10.28
CA PRO A 42 -6.45 -12.37 9.27
C PRO A 42 -6.16 -11.76 7.91
N ALA A 43 -5.21 -12.34 7.18
CA ALA A 43 -4.93 -11.88 5.81
C ALA A 43 -6.24 -11.90 5.01
N PRO A 44 -6.51 -10.86 4.19
CA PRO A 44 -7.74 -10.80 3.42
C PRO A 44 -7.88 -12.06 2.59
N ALA A 45 -9.08 -12.66 2.63
CA ALA A 45 -9.36 -13.89 1.91
C ALA A 45 -9.09 -13.67 0.40
N LYS A 46 -8.43 -14.64 -0.24
CA LYS A 46 -8.21 -14.60 -1.69
C LYS A 46 -9.56 -14.65 -2.41
N ALA A 47 -9.64 -13.96 -3.55
CA ALA A 47 -10.79 -14.05 -4.42
C ALA A 47 -11.03 -15.51 -4.85
N THR A 48 -12.29 -15.91 -4.84
CA THR A 48 -12.72 -17.23 -5.32
C THR A 48 -12.56 -17.34 -6.84
N ALA A 49 -12.56 -18.57 -7.36
CA ALA A 49 -12.49 -18.79 -8.81
C ALA A 49 -13.65 -18.10 -9.58
N ALA A 50 -14.85 -18.07 -8.99
CA ALA A 50 -16.00 -17.38 -9.57
C ALA A 50 -15.75 -15.86 -9.66
N GLN A 51 -15.33 -15.23 -8.56
CA GLN A 51 -15.00 -13.79 -8.54
C GLN A 51 -13.90 -13.43 -9.56
N LEU A 52 -12.87 -14.27 -9.71
CA LEU A 52 -11.82 -14.05 -10.70
C LEU A 52 -12.34 -14.20 -12.15
N ALA A 53 -13.29 -15.09 -12.39
CA ALA A 53 -13.93 -15.28 -13.69
C ALA A 53 -14.86 -14.11 -14.03
N ASP A 54 -15.62 -13.61 -13.04
CA ASP A 54 -16.48 -12.44 -13.18
C ASP A 54 -15.65 -11.19 -13.47
N ALA A 55 -14.56 -10.96 -12.72
CA ALA A 55 -13.63 -9.87 -12.98
C ALA A 55 -13.00 -9.98 -14.39
N SER A 56 -12.61 -11.18 -14.82
CA SER A 56 -12.08 -11.39 -16.17
C SER A 56 -13.12 -11.09 -17.25
N THR A 57 -14.40 -11.36 -16.99
CA THR A 57 -15.51 -11.04 -17.90
C THR A 57 -15.81 -9.54 -17.89
N ALA A 58 -15.71 -8.88 -16.75
CA ALA A 58 -15.90 -7.43 -16.63
C ALA A 58 -14.79 -6.66 -17.35
N ILE A 59 -13.53 -7.08 -17.22
CA ILE A 59 -12.41 -6.49 -17.97
C ILE A 59 -12.63 -6.66 -19.48
N ARG A 60 -13.08 -7.84 -19.92
CA ARG A 60 -13.44 -8.06 -21.34
C ARG A 60 -14.57 -7.12 -21.79
N GLY A 61 -15.59 -6.92 -20.96
CA GLY A 61 -16.74 -6.08 -21.27
C GLY A 61 -16.42 -4.58 -21.31
N ALA A 62 -15.35 -4.14 -20.65
CA ALA A 62 -14.88 -2.75 -20.72
C ALA A 62 -14.30 -2.40 -22.12
N ASP A 63 -13.90 -3.42 -22.91
CA ASP A 63 -13.46 -3.29 -24.31
C ASP A 63 -12.42 -2.17 -24.57
N ILE A 64 -11.50 -1.98 -23.61
CA ILE A 64 -10.46 -0.96 -23.70
C ILE A 64 -9.29 -1.51 -24.53
N ALA A 65 -9.06 -0.91 -25.69
CA ALA A 65 -7.93 -1.25 -26.54
C ALA A 65 -6.58 -1.00 -25.82
N GLY A 66 -5.55 -1.78 -26.15
CA GLY A 66 -4.25 -1.66 -25.48
C GLY A 66 -4.19 -2.34 -24.11
N THR A 67 -5.17 -3.20 -23.79
CA THR A 67 -5.21 -3.98 -22.54
C THR A 67 -5.07 -5.48 -22.80
N ALA A 68 -4.38 -6.17 -21.89
CA ALA A 68 -4.28 -7.62 -21.86
C ALA A 68 -4.34 -8.08 -20.40
N TRP A 69 -5.01 -9.19 -20.09
CA TRP A 69 -5.13 -9.65 -18.71
C TRP A 69 -5.08 -11.17 -18.57
N TYR A 70 -4.74 -11.63 -17.37
CA TYR A 70 -4.79 -13.04 -17.01
C TYR A 70 -5.12 -13.21 -15.52
N THR A 71 -5.69 -14.36 -15.18
CA THR A 71 -5.94 -14.75 -13.78
C THR A 71 -4.69 -15.37 -13.16
N ASP A 72 -4.17 -14.75 -12.11
CA ASP A 72 -3.15 -15.34 -11.26
C ASP A 72 -3.82 -16.05 -10.07
N LYS A 73 -3.99 -17.36 -10.20
CA LYS A 73 -4.60 -18.21 -9.17
C LYS A 73 -3.74 -18.30 -7.90
N ALA A 74 -2.43 -18.14 -8.01
CA ALA A 74 -1.53 -18.24 -6.86
C ALA A 74 -1.71 -17.04 -5.92
N SER A 75 -1.78 -15.82 -6.48
CA SER A 75 -2.04 -14.61 -5.71
C SER A 75 -3.52 -14.32 -5.47
N GLY A 76 -4.42 -14.97 -6.23
CA GLY A 76 -5.87 -14.73 -6.16
C GLY A 76 -6.24 -13.37 -6.76
N LYS A 77 -5.60 -12.98 -7.87
CA LYS A 77 -5.76 -11.68 -8.51
C LYS A 77 -5.94 -11.79 -10.02
N VAL A 78 -6.51 -10.78 -10.63
CA VAL A 78 -6.38 -10.57 -12.08
C VAL A 78 -5.28 -9.56 -12.34
N VAL A 79 -4.32 -9.91 -13.18
CA VAL A 79 -3.23 -9.02 -13.58
C VAL A 79 -3.59 -8.44 -14.93
N VAL A 80 -3.70 -7.11 -14.99
CA VAL A 80 -3.99 -6.37 -16.22
C VAL A 80 -2.74 -5.62 -16.63
N THR A 81 -2.27 -5.86 -17.84
CA THR A 81 -1.18 -5.12 -18.48
C THR A 81 -1.76 -4.14 -19.47
N VAL A 82 -1.40 -2.87 -19.34
CA VAL A 82 -1.82 -1.79 -20.22
C VAL A 82 -0.62 -1.25 -20.98
N ASP A 83 -0.79 -0.96 -22.27
CA ASP A 83 0.23 -0.35 -23.10
C ASP A 83 0.25 1.19 -22.95
N SER A 84 1.11 1.87 -23.70
CA SER A 84 1.28 3.33 -23.61
C SER A 84 0.10 4.16 -24.15
N THR A 85 -0.87 3.53 -24.80
CA THR A 85 -2.05 4.20 -25.37
C THR A 85 -3.21 4.30 -24.39
N VAL A 86 -3.18 3.54 -23.30
CA VAL A 86 -4.26 3.51 -22.30
C VAL A 86 -4.13 4.67 -21.32
N SER A 87 -5.17 5.49 -21.23
CA SER A 87 -5.25 6.65 -20.35
C SER A 87 -5.52 6.28 -18.89
N ALA A 88 -5.26 7.22 -17.97
CA ALA A 88 -5.60 7.05 -16.57
C ALA A 88 -7.11 6.86 -16.32
N THR A 89 -7.95 7.49 -17.14
CA THR A 89 -9.41 7.37 -17.06
C THR A 89 -9.86 5.96 -17.45
N GLU A 90 -9.31 5.40 -18.52
CA GLU A 90 -9.57 4.03 -18.93
C GLU A 90 -9.06 3.02 -17.89
N ILE A 91 -7.90 3.26 -17.27
CA ILE A 91 -7.42 2.43 -16.15
C ILE A 91 -8.40 2.48 -14.96
N ALA A 92 -8.98 3.65 -14.68
CA ALA A 92 -9.98 3.78 -13.63
C ALA A 92 -11.28 3.00 -13.98
N GLU A 93 -11.70 3.01 -15.24
CA GLU A 93 -12.82 2.22 -15.72
C GLU A 93 -12.59 0.72 -15.54
N ILE A 94 -11.40 0.20 -15.86
CA ILE A 94 -11.01 -1.20 -15.59
C ILE A 94 -11.13 -1.53 -14.11
N LYS A 95 -10.66 -0.63 -13.23
CA LYS A 95 -10.74 -0.85 -11.78
C LYS A 95 -12.18 -0.84 -11.29
N ASN A 96 -13.02 0.02 -11.85
CA ASN A 96 -14.43 0.10 -11.48
C ASN A 96 -15.23 -1.12 -11.96
N SER A 97 -14.87 -1.69 -13.11
CA SER A 97 -15.60 -2.84 -13.68
C SER A 97 -15.45 -4.12 -12.86
N VAL A 98 -14.32 -4.30 -12.15
CA VAL A 98 -14.02 -5.52 -11.36
C VAL A 98 -14.52 -5.47 -9.91
N GLY A 99 -15.03 -4.32 -9.45
CA GLY A 99 -15.49 -4.11 -8.08
C GLY A 99 -14.41 -4.40 -7.04
N ASP A 100 -14.77 -5.15 -5.99
CA ASP A 100 -13.85 -5.51 -4.88
C ASP A 100 -12.84 -6.61 -5.25
N THR A 101 -12.89 -7.14 -6.48
CA THR A 101 -11.96 -8.21 -6.89
C THR A 101 -10.56 -7.64 -7.05
N ALA A 102 -9.57 -8.29 -6.43
CA ALA A 102 -8.20 -7.84 -6.45
C ALA A 102 -7.62 -7.81 -7.88
N VAL A 103 -7.29 -6.61 -8.35
CA VAL A 103 -6.62 -6.38 -9.65
C VAL A 103 -5.25 -5.75 -9.45
N THR A 104 -4.28 -6.18 -10.26
CA THR A 104 -2.96 -5.56 -10.34
C THR A 104 -2.76 -4.97 -11.73
N ILE A 105 -2.55 -3.65 -11.81
CA ILE A 105 -2.22 -2.96 -13.06
C ILE A 105 -0.70 -2.98 -13.28
N LYS A 106 -0.29 -3.36 -14.48
CA LYS A 106 1.09 -3.31 -14.98
C LYS A 106 1.12 -2.45 -16.24
N HIS A 107 2.19 -1.71 -16.43
CA HIS A 107 2.40 -0.91 -17.63
C HIS A 107 3.51 -1.52 -18.47
N THR A 108 3.33 -1.51 -19.79
CA THR A 108 4.38 -1.84 -20.75
C THR A 108 4.64 -0.66 -21.68
N PRO A 109 5.91 -0.37 -22.04
CA PRO A 109 6.19 0.61 -23.08
C PRO A 109 5.68 0.12 -24.44
N GLY A 110 5.42 1.07 -25.34
CA GLY A 110 4.97 0.79 -26.71
C GLY A 110 3.46 0.57 -26.83
N LYS A 111 3.04 0.11 -28.00
CA LYS A 111 1.63 -0.19 -28.34
C LYS A 111 1.49 -1.66 -28.67
N PHE A 112 0.42 -2.30 -28.22
CA PHE A 112 0.05 -3.64 -28.65
C PHE A 112 -0.33 -3.63 -30.13
N ASN A 113 0.32 -4.49 -30.89
CA ASN A 113 0.08 -4.66 -32.31
C ASN A 113 -0.11 -6.15 -32.62
N LYS A 114 -1.01 -6.46 -33.56
CA LYS A 114 -1.17 -7.82 -34.06
C LYS A 114 0.06 -8.18 -34.89
N LEU A 115 0.74 -9.24 -34.50
CA LEU A 115 1.88 -9.81 -35.24
C LEU A 115 1.48 -10.99 -36.13
N ILE A 116 0.26 -11.50 -35.95
CA ILE A 116 -0.33 -12.59 -36.71
C ILE A 116 -1.82 -12.35 -36.88
N ALA A 117 -2.36 -12.62 -38.07
CA ALA A 117 -3.79 -12.49 -38.33
C ALA A 117 -4.56 -13.75 -37.91
N GLY A 118 -5.86 -13.59 -37.59
CA GLY A 118 -6.74 -14.73 -37.43
C GLY A 118 -6.85 -15.50 -38.75
N GLY A 119 -6.71 -16.82 -38.72
CA GLY A 119 -6.69 -17.64 -39.93
C GLY A 119 -5.31 -17.77 -40.59
N GLU A 120 -4.30 -17.03 -40.13
CA GLU A 120 -2.94 -17.14 -40.64
C GLU A 120 -2.32 -18.51 -40.31
N ALA A 121 -1.40 -19.00 -41.15
CA ALA A 121 -0.81 -20.31 -40.96
C ALA A 121 0.11 -20.33 -39.73
N ILE A 122 -0.17 -21.22 -38.78
CA ILE A 122 0.79 -21.64 -37.76
C ILE A 122 1.11 -23.13 -37.98
N THR A 123 2.36 -23.52 -37.78
CA THR A 123 2.81 -24.90 -38.06
C THR A 123 3.43 -25.53 -36.83
N THR A 124 3.05 -26.77 -36.55
CA THR A 124 3.66 -27.59 -35.50
C THR A 124 3.62 -29.07 -35.89
N GLY A 125 4.72 -29.80 -35.68
CA GLY A 125 4.79 -31.24 -35.96
C GLY A 125 4.37 -31.66 -37.37
N GLY A 126 4.64 -30.84 -38.39
CA GLY A 126 4.24 -31.10 -39.79
C GLY A 126 2.77 -30.80 -40.12
N SER A 127 1.97 -30.34 -39.14
CA SER A 127 0.57 -29.95 -39.34
C SER A 127 0.42 -28.43 -39.46
N ARG A 128 -0.54 -27.98 -40.26
CA ARG A 128 -0.92 -26.57 -40.40
C ARG A 128 -2.22 -26.31 -39.63
N CYS A 129 -2.16 -25.37 -38.70
CA CYS A 129 -3.30 -24.84 -37.96
C CYS A 129 -3.45 -23.35 -38.25
N SER A 130 -4.44 -22.71 -37.64
CA SER A 130 -4.57 -21.25 -37.64
C SER A 130 -5.04 -20.73 -36.28
N PRO A 131 -4.57 -19.54 -35.85
CA PRO A 131 -5.03 -18.93 -34.62
C PRO A 131 -6.42 -18.30 -34.84
N GLY A 132 -7.29 -18.46 -33.86
CA GLY A 132 -8.56 -17.74 -33.77
C GLY A 132 -8.48 -16.65 -32.71
N PHE A 133 -9.10 -15.50 -32.99
CA PHE A 133 -9.29 -14.41 -32.04
C PHE A 133 -10.80 -14.22 -31.83
N LYS A 134 -11.22 -14.01 -30.59
CA LYS A 134 -12.60 -13.68 -30.21
C LYS A 134 -12.58 -12.47 -29.30
#